data_AF-A0A954KLA6-F1
#
_entry.id   AF-A0A954KLA6-F1
#
_cell.length_a   1.000
_cell.length_b   1.000
_cell.length_c   1.000
_cell.angle_alpha   90.00
_cell.angle_beta   90.00
_cell.angle_gamma   90.00
#
_symmetry.space_group_name_H-M   'P 1'
#
loop_
_entity.id
_entity.type
_entity.pdbx_description
1 polymer ?
#
loop_
_entity_poly.entity_id
_entity_poly.type
_entity_poly.pdbx_seq_one_letter_code
_entity_poly.pdbx_strand_id
1 'polypeptide(L)'
;MLNSVCRFMPLQFVLLLMFCAGAVSMAQEKDVAEANVPSEAAAGGEEVEKTEPPPPPPIPLQPYVVRVEIGSPLFGTLSQADSLRLRDAVDEAVVRMYGSMWVRDVVVSDWLQPGQEVQLRELTNEAMHERYGSTELEKVMLVIVEPSRGGFQIGCREYDVRVQELTPTRTTFTQDWRAVADQSARLIRDSFRPVSFLSAPVSGSDELEFFLQAGQLIPPDSSAAQVVVGDVLRPFLRHMERRNPKQLRYLQKLDLTYVRVTEVNRELTATGLSADDQDVSIEGVTPDPNPHFVDHGRIKGVLISHGFAPFGGRGRGIQQIALRQRPMADSSEVQLVLRMREDRPLICHRVDKVAKLRYRDESDLPSVRLVSDREGRIRIPVDPEHPTFWLYVYSGSLLLARVPYAPGLLDHDVVMLPDDSIRLGVEGELYLFRDELVDIVAQQAVLRGSARQAAKSGDKARLEELIQQLEALPGKKEFEFKLNAIHRPAVDRANELRNRSAVRNVDRLCGAMSSSLDRFFASEKQVEQMKELDQLRRLAEQNASQAAQ
;
A
#
# COMPACT_ATOMS: atom_id res chain seq x y z
N MET A 1 36.67 -50.74 -10.51
CA MET A 1 37.41 -50.41 -9.26
C MET A 1 37.08 -48.97 -8.88
N LEU A 2 36.74 -48.54 -7.66
CA LEU A 2 36.20 -49.16 -6.45
C LEU A 2 35.81 -47.93 -5.56
N ASN A 3 34.54 -47.85 -5.16
CA ASN A 3 33.90 -47.10 -4.05
C ASN A 3 34.69 -46.10 -3.17
N SER A 4 34.03 -44.96 -2.83
CA SER A 4 33.55 -44.57 -1.48
C SER A 4 32.98 -43.14 -1.53
N VAL A 5 31.68 -42.87 -1.34
CA VAL A 5 30.85 -42.85 -0.11
C VAL A 5 31.45 -42.01 1.03
N CYS A 6 30.93 -40.79 1.23
CA CYS A 6 30.70 -40.22 2.56
C CYS A 6 29.53 -39.21 2.53
N ARG A 7 28.48 -39.57 3.27
CA ARG A 7 27.38 -38.71 3.73
C ARG A 7 27.92 -37.78 4.83
N PHE A 8 27.31 -36.60 5.05
CA PHE A 8 26.77 -36.16 6.35
C PHE A 8 26.07 -34.80 6.24
N MET A 9 25.26 -34.51 7.26
CA MET A 9 24.00 -33.75 7.28
C MET A 9 24.21 -32.33 7.89
N PRO A 10 23.16 -31.58 8.32
CA PRO A 10 22.96 -30.16 8.00
C PRO A 10 23.50 -29.16 9.04
N LEU A 11 23.79 -27.92 8.59
CA LEU A 11 24.24 -26.82 9.44
C LEU A 11 23.05 -26.05 10.03
N GLN A 12 22.81 -26.25 11.31
CA GLN A 12 21.95 -25.45 12.19
C GLN A 12 22.86 -24.67 13.15
N PHE A 13 22.48 -23.43 13.51
CA PHE A 13 23.04 -22.61 14.61
C PHE A 13 24.51 -22.15 14.53
N VAL A 14 24.72 -20.88 14.15
CA VAL A 14 25.86 -20.06 14.65
C VAL A 14 25.42 -18.59 14.73
N LEU A 15 25.16 -18.07 15.94
CA LEU A 15 25.66 -16.75 16.38
C LEU A 15 25.42 -16.58 17.90
N LEU A 16 26.40 -16.97 18.70
CA LEU A 16 26.61 -16.51 20.07
C LEU A 16 28.14 -16.43 20.28
N LEU A 17 28.58 -15.38 20.98
CA LEU A 17 29.92 -15.12 21.54
C LEU A 17 31.00 -14.51 20.62
N MET A 18 31.13 -13.18 20.71
CA MET A 18 32.43 -12.51 20.80
C MET A 18 32.34 -11.37 21.84
N PHE A 19 32.84 -11.61 23.04
CA PHE A 19 33.28 -10.56 23.98
C PHE A 19 34.34 -11.14 24.92
N CYS A 20 35.59 -10.77 24.66
CA CYS A 20 36.80 -10.77 25.51
C CYS A 20 37.86 -10.09 24.61
N ALA A 21 38.73 -9.18 25.00
CA ALA A 21 39.12 -8.60 26.27
C ALA A 21 39.86 -7.27 25.97
N GLY A 22 39.96 -6.38 26.95
CA GLY A 22 40.76 -5.17 26.83
C GLY A 22 40.73 -4.37 28.12
N ALA A 23 41.46 -4.84 29.13
CA ALA A 23 41.74 -4.12 30.36
C ALA A 23 43.18 -3.60 30.32
N VAL A 24 43.39 -2.31 30.63
CA VAL A 24 44.62 -1.79 31.23
C VAL A 24 44.22 -0.79 32.32
N SER A 25 44.88 -0.93 33.46
CA SER A 25 44.69 -0.29 34.75
C SER A 25 45.84 0.69 35.04
N MET A 26 45.59 1.71 35.87
CA MET A 26 46.46 2.24 36.95
C MET A 26 45.75 3.47 37.58
N ALA A 27 45.24 3.38 38.81
CA ALA A 27 45.90 3.59 40.12
C ALA A 27 45.58 5.01 40.67
N GLN A 28 44.66 5.16 41.63
CA GLN A 28 44.82 5.11 43.10
C GLN A 28 45.45 6.39 43.70
N GLU A 29 44.67 7.20 44.42
CA GLU A 29 45.06 7.75 45.74
C GLU A 29 43.88 8.36 46.51
N LYS A 30 44.10 8.54 47.81
CA LYS A 30 43.16 8.39 48.93
C LYS A 30 43.06 9.68 49.77
N ASP A 31 41.89 9.85 50.38
CA ASP A 31 41.61 10.34 51.75
C ASP A 31 41.81 11.81 52.21
N VAL A 32 40.80 12.23 52.99
CA VAL A 32 40.71 13.22 54.10
C VAL A 32 40.49 14.72 53.78
N ALA A 33 39.31 15.25 54.14
CA ALA A 33 39.14 16.08 55.35
C ALA A 33 37.70 16.60 55.54
N GLU A 34 37.16 16.34 56.73
CA GLU A 34 35.94 16.93 57.31
C GLU A 34 36.12 18.42 57.60
N ALA A 35 35.03 19.18 57.50
CA ALA A 35 34.78 20.35 58.34
C ALA A 35 33.27 20.46 58.63
N ASN A 36 32.95 20.44 59.91
CA ASN A 36 31.62 20.38 60.51
C ASN A 36 31.14 21.80 60.93
N VAL A 37 29.87 21.89 61.37
CA VAL A 37 29.23 22.93 62.24
C VAL A 37 28.45 24.08 61.54
N PRO A 38 27.25 24.51 62.04
CA PRO A 38 26.17 23.81 62.76
C PRO A 38 24.75 24.05 62.17
N SER A 39 23.77 23.31 62.69
CA SER A 39 22.35 23.50 62.46
C SER A 39 21.77 24.69 63.22
N GLU A 40 20.77 25.38 62.66
CA GLU A 40 19.70 25.98 63.48
C GLU A 40 18.40 26.24 62.69
N ALA A 41 17.30 26.05 63.41
CA ALA A 41 15.94 26.53 63.20
C ALA A 41 15.03 25.82 62.18
N ALA A 42 14.18 24.97 62.77
CA ALA A 42 12.92 24.48 62.22
C ALA A 42 11.98 25.64 61.83
N ALA A 43 11.38 25.53 60.65
CA ALA A 43 10.10 26.13 60.31
C ALA A 43 9.27 25.05 59.63
N GLY A 44 8.09 24.77 60.17
CA GLY A 44 7.19 23.73 59.67
C GLY A 44 6.81 23.99 58.21
N GLY A 45 7.17 23.06 57.34
CA GLY A 45 6.55 22.90 56.04
C GLY A 45 5.50 21.82 56.18
N GLU A 46 4.23 22.17 55.98
CA GLU A 46 3.19 21.20 55.66
C GLU A 46 3.73 20.26 54.57
N GLU A 47 3.66 18.95 54.81
CA GLU A 47 3.75 17.97 53.74
C GLU A 47 2.60 18.26 52.79
N VAL A 48 2.90 19.02 51.73
CA VAL A 48 2.06 19.05 50.54
C VAL A 48 2.12 17.64 49.99
N GLU A 49 1.09 16.86 50.33
CA GLU A 49 0.72 15.63 49.67
C GLU A 49 0.82 15.91 48.17
N LYS A 50 1.86 15.35 47.52
CA LYS A 50 2.00 15.36 46.06
C LYS A 50 0.85 14.51 45.53
N THR A 51 -0.34 15.11 45.43
CA THR A 51 -1.44 14.57 44.67
C THR A 51 -0.92 14.33 43.27
N GLU A 52 -0.79 13.06 42.88
CA GLU A 52 -0.48 12.69 41.51
C GLU A 52 -1.49 13.40 40.60
N PRO A 53 -1.03 14.03 39.49
CA PRO A 53 -1.94 14.69 38.57
C PRO A 53 -3.00 13.68 38.11
N PRO A 54 -4.27 14.12 37.95
CA PRO A 54 -5.35 13.24 37.55
C PRO A 54 -4.99 12.51 36.25
N PRO A 55 -5.43 11.25 36.09
CA PRO A 55 -5.15 10.49 34.88
C PRO A 55 -5.65 11.27 33.66
N PRO A 56 -4.92 11.24 32.53
CA PRO A 56 -5.34 11.94 31.33
C PRO A 56 -6.72 11.44 30.89
N PRO A 57 -7.55 12.32 30.30
CA PRO A 57 -8.87 11.93 29.82
C PRO A 57 -8.76 10.79 28.80
N PRO A 58 -9.83 9.99 28.62
CA PRO A 58 -9.85 8.96 27.60
C PRO A 58 -9.66 9.59 26.21
N ILE A 59 -9.05 8.86 25.29
CA ILE A 59 -8.65 9.33 23.95
C ILE A 59 -9.76 10.15 23.25
N PRO A 60 -11.05 9.73 23.24
CA PRO A 60 -12.10 10.52 22.58
C PRO A 60 -12.39 11.90 23.18
N LEU A 61 -12.06 12.13 24.45
CA LEU A 61 -12.19 13.42 25.14
C LEU A 61 -10.87 14.20 25.21
N GLN A 62 -9.76 13.61 24.76
CA GLN A 62 -8.46 14.26 24.76
C GLN A 62 -8.35 15.21 23.55
N PRO A 63 -8.24 16.54 23.77
CA PRO A 63 -8.02 17.48 22.68
C PRO A 63 -6.65 17.27 22.03
N TYR A 64 -6.49 17.77 20.80
CA TYR A 64 -5.18 17.82 20.15
C TYR A 64 -4.36 18.99 20.70
N VAL A 65 -3.05 18.77 20.89
CA VAL A 65 -2.12 19.87 21.19
C VAL A 65 -1.48 20.34 19.88
N VAL A 66 -1.87 21.54 19.43
CA VAL A 66 -1.55 22.03 18.08
C VAL A 66 -0.81 23.37 18.14
N ARG A 67 0.29 23.49 17.42
CA ARG A 67 0.92 24.79 17.13
C ARG A 67 0.61 25.21 15.71
N VAL A 68 0.23 26.46 15.51
CA VAL A 68 0.09 27.09 14.18
C VAL A 68 1.20 28.12 14.05
N GLU A 69 2.07 27.95 13.06
CA GLU A 69 3.16 28.88 12.77
C GLU A 69 2.90 29.61 11.47
N ILE A 70 2.91 30.94 11.53
CA ILE A 70 2.63 31.80 10.37
C ILE A 70 3.94 32.42 9.90
N GLY A 71 4.31 32.16 8.65
CA GLY A 71 5.40 32.84 7.93
C GLY A 71 4.85 33.79 6.87
N SER A 72 5.52 34.92 6.64
CA SER A 72 5.16 35.84 5.56
C SER A 72 6.32 36.76 5.21
N PRO A 73 6.60 37.00 3.92
CA PRO A 73 7.64 37.96 3.51
C PRO A 73 7.20 39.39 3.86
N LEU A 74 5.90 39.59 4.07
CA LEU A 74 5.36 40.87 4.51
C LEU A 74 5.84 41.22 5.91
N PHE A 75 6.20 40.27 6.78
CA PHE A 75 6.61 40.57 8.16
C PHE A 75 7.92 41.38 8.25
N GLY A 76 8.77 41.35 7.21
CA GLY A 76 9.91 42.26 7.12
C GLY A 76 9.55 43.70 6.74
N THR A 77 8.33 43.92 6.24
CA THR A 77 7.83 45.22 5.75
C THR A 77 6.66 45.78 6.56
N LEU A 78 5.89 44.92 7.22
CA LEU A 78 4.75 45.25 8.06
C LEU A 78 5.21 45.75 9.42
N SER A 79 4.38 46.58 10.05
CA SER A 79 4.58 46.91 11.46
C SER A 79 4.37 45.65 12.31
N GLN A 80 5.05 45.57 13.47
CA GLN A 80 4.84 44.48 14.42
C GLN A 80 3.35 44.35 14.82
N ALA A 81 2.62 45.47 14.89
CA ALA A 81 1.20 45.49 15.19
C ALA A 81 0.36 44.80 14.11
N ASP A 82 0.70 44.98 12.82
CA ASP A 82 -0.05 44.36 11.72
C ASP A 82 0.23 42.85 11.61
N SER A 83 1.47 42.42 11.88
CA SER A 83 1.82 41.00 11.99
C SER A 83 1.05 40.31 13.13
N LEU A 84 0.93 40.98 14.28
CA LEU A 84 0.14 40.48 15.41
C LEU A 84 -1.36 40.43 15.09
N ARG A 85 -1.90 41.43 14.39
CA ARG A 85 -3.31 41.42 13.94
C ARG A 85 -3.63 40.24 13.02
N LEU A 86 -2.74 39.91 12.08
CA LEU A 86 -2.93 38.72 11.24
C LEU A 86 -2.92 37.44 12.09
N ARG A 87 -1.96 37.33 13.03
CA ARG A 87 -1.89 36.19 13.95
C ARG A 87 -3.17 36.03 14.76
N ASP A 88 -3.67 37.11 15.34
CA ASP A 88 -4.88 37.10 16.16
C ASP A 88 -6.11 36.73 15.31
N ALA A 89 -6.22 37.27 14.11
CA ALA A 89 -7.31 36.93 13.19
C ALA A 89 -7.29 35.44 12.78
N VAL A 90 -6.11 34.86 12.55
CA VAL A 90 -5.95 33.42 12.28
C VAL A 90 -6.33 32.59 13.51
N ASP A 91 -5.91 32.97 14.71
CA ASP A 91 -6.31 32.25 15.94
C ASP A 91 -7.82 32.28 16.13
N GLU A 92 -8.47 33.44 15.98
CA GLU A 92 -9.93 33.53 16.06
C GLU A 92 -10.63 32.65 15.02
N ALA A 93 -10.11 32.60 13.79
CA ALA A 93 -10.65 31.74 12.73
C ALA A 93 -10.48 30.24 13.07
N VAL A 94 -9.34 29.84 13.65
CA VAL A 94 -9.10 28.47 14.11
C VAL A 94 -10.00 28.10 15.30
N VAL A 95 -10.23 29.03 16.24
CA VAL A 95 -11.17 28.84 17.36
C VAL A 95 -12.58 28.61 16.86
N ARG A 96 -13.05 29.42 15.90
CA ARG A 96 -14.37 29.22 15.27
C ARG A 96 -14.47 27.87 14.56
N MET A 97 -13.37 27.36 14.02
CA MET A 97 -13.34 26.08 13.29
C MET A 97 -13.33 24.87 14.23
N TYR A 98 -12.47 24.87 15.25
CA TYR A 98 -12.17 23.67 16.06
C TYR A 98 -12.62 23.75 17.52
N GLY A 99 -12.80 24.95 18.07
CA GLY A 99 -13.23 25.14 19.46
C GLY A 99 -12.38 24.35 20.46
N SER A 100 -13.03 23.59 21.34
CA SER A 100 -12.38 22.81 22.40
C SER A 100 -11.64 21.57 21.90
N MET A 101 -11.78 21.20 20.62
CA MET A 101 -11.04 20.05 20.07
C MET A 101 -9.53 20.26 20.11
N TRP A 102 -9.08 21.51 20.06
CA TRP A 102 -7.67 21.87 20.00
C TRP A 102 -7.28 22.72 21.21
N VAL A 103 -6.24 22.28 21.92
CA VAL A 103 -5.39 23.17 22.71
C VAL A 103 -4.36 23.73 21.75
N ARG A 104 -4.60 24.96 21.29
CA ARG A 104 -3.82 25.60 20.24
C ARG A 104 -2.96 26.77 20.71
N ASP A 105 -1.83 26.94 20.05
CA ASP A 105 -0.93 28.09 20.16
C ASP A 105 -0.62 28.62 18.74
N VAL A 106 -0.95 29.88 18.45
CA VAL A 106 -0.75 30.49 17.14
C VAL A 106 0.32 31.56 17.26
N VAL A 107 1.41 31.40 16.51
CA VAL A 107 2.59 32.26 16.58
C VAL A 107 3.02 32.76 15.21
N VAL A 108 3.61 33.96 15.18
CA VAL A 108 4.39 34.41 14.03
C VAL A 108 5.74 33.72 14.10
N SER A 109 6.09 32.99 13.04
CA SER A 109 7.31 32.19 13.00
C SER A 109 8.54 33.07 12.80
N ASP A 110 9.59 32.83 13.59
CA ASP A 110 10.89 33.49 13.49
C ASP A 110 11.83 32.78 12.51
N TRP A 111 11.62 31.48 12.27
CA TRP A 111 12.47 30.65 11.43
C TRP A 111 11.88 30.37 10.05
N LEU A 112 10.54 30.38 9.91
CA LEU A 112 9.87 30.25 8.61
C LEU A 112 9.91 31.57 7.85
N GLN A 113 11.12 32.08 7.60
CA GLN A 113 11.42 33.36 6.98
C GLN A 113 12.26 33.15 5.70
N PRO A 114 11.97 33.87 4.60
CA PRO A 114 10.92 34.87 4.43
C PRO A 114 9.48 34.33 4.36
N GLY A 115 9.21 33.04 4.51
CA GLY A 115 7.84 32.51 4.55
C GLY A 115 7.18 32.46 3.18
N GLN A 116 7.92 31.94 2.19
CA GLN A 116 7.47 31.75 0.81
C GLN A 116 7.04 30.30 0.53
N GLU A 117 6.27 30.08 -0.52
CA GLU A 117 5.81 28.74 -0.91
C GLU A 117 6.95 27.76 -1.18
N VAL A 118 8.00 28.24 -1.84
CA VAL A 118 9.18 27.42 -2.14
C VAL A 118 9.79 26.85 -0.86
N GLN A 119 9.96 27.67 0.17
CA GLN A 119 10.50 27.22 1.45
C GLN A 119 9.60 26.19 2.11
N LEU A 120 8.29 26.43 2.11
CA LEU A 120 7.32 25.51 2.68
C LEU A 120 7.39 24.14 1.99
N ARG A 121 7.58 24.09 0.66
CA ARG A 121 7.74 22.85 -0.11
C ARG A 121 9.06 22.13 0.15
N GLU A 122 10.15 22.87 0.37
CA GLU A 122 11.48 22.33 0.61
C GLU A 122 11.68 21.74 2.02
N LEU A 123 10.77 22.01 2.97
CA LEU A 123 10.86 21.42 4.31
C LEU A 123 10.81 19.89 4.26
N THR A 124 11.74 19.29 5.01
CA THR A 124 11.88 17.84 5.15
C THR A 124 11.35 17.36 6.50
N ASN A 125 11.05 16.06 6.58
CA ASN A 125 10.58 15.45 7.83
C ASN A 125 11.64 15.54 8.93
N GLU A 126 12.91 15.41 8.56
CA GLU A 126 14.07 15.41 9.46
C GLU A 126 14.23 16.77 10.13
N ALA A 127 14.17 17.87 9.36
CA ALA A 127 14.27 19.23 9.90
C ALA A 127 13.12 19.54 10.88
N MET A 128 11.91 19.07 10.56
CA MET A 128 10.76 19.22 11.44
C MET A 128 10.88 18.34 12.70
N HIS A 129 11.44 17.15 12.57
CA HIS A 129 11.68 16.27 13.71
C HIS A 129 12.73 16.82 14.67
N GLU A 130 13.82 17.40 14.15
CA GLU A 130 14.83 18.07 14.97
C GLU A 130 14.21 19.22 15.79
N ARG A 131 13.29 19.97 15.19
CA ARG A 131 12.65 21.13 15.83
C ARG A 131 11.57 20.75 16.85
N TYR A 132 10.69 19.80 16.51
CA TYR A 132 9.48 19.52 17.31
C TYR A 132 9.41 18.12 17.92
N GLY A 133 10.33 17.22 17.57
CA GLY A 133 10.27 15.81 17.96
C GLY A 133 10.35 15.55 19.46
N SER A 134 10.91 16.47 20.24
CA SER A 134 11.02 16.42 21.70
C SER A 134 9.96 17.25 22.44
N THR A 135 9.07 17.92 21.71
CA THR A 135 8.02 18.76 22.29
C THR A 135 6.78 17.95 22.68
N GLU A 136 5.89 18.54 23.47
CA GLU A 136 4.57 17.95 23.78
C GLU A 136 3.53 18.19 22.68
N LEU A 137 3.91 18.88 21.60
CA LEU A 137 3.03 19.14 20.47
C LEU A 137 2.72 17.83 19.75
N GLU A 138 1.48 17.69 19.32
CA GLU A 138 1.04 16.54 18.53
C GLU A 138 1.00 16.88 17.04
N LYS A 139 0.68 18.15 16.74
CA LYS A 139 0.52 18.68 15.39
C LYS A 139 1.16 20.06 15.30
N VAL A 140 1.83 20.31 14.18
CA VAL A 140 2.31 21.65 13.81
C VAL A 140 1.75 22.01 12.44
N MET A 141 0.95 23.06 12.39
CA MET A 141 0.40 23.61 11.15
C MET A 141 1.29 24.76 10.70
N LEU A 142 1.96 24.59 9.57
CA LEU A 142 2.78 25.63 8.95
C LEU A 142 1.91 26.37 7.95
N VAL A 143 1.75 27.67 8.14
CA VAL A 143 0.97 28.55 7.26
C VAL A 143 1.89 29.61 6.70
N ILE A 144 1.82 29.82 5.40
CA ILE A 144 2.49 30.95 4.75
C ILE A 144 1.46 31.87 4.11
N VAL A 145 1.76 33.17 4.10
CA VAL A 145 0.98 34.19 3.39
C VAL A 145 1.94 35.04 2.59
N GLU A 146 1.96 34.89 1.26
CA GLU A 146 2.85 35.65 0.38
C GLU A 146 2.06 36.53 -0.61
N PRO A 147 2.51 37.76 -0.89
CA PRO A 147 1.89 38.60 -1.90
C PRO A 147 2.13 38.00 -3.30
N SER A 148 1.07 37.84 -4.08
CA SER A 148 1.13 37.29 -5.44
C SER A 148 0.14 37.98 -6.35
N ARG A 149 0.61 38.51 -7.50
CA ARG A 149 -0.18 39.11 -8.61
C ARG A 149 -1.53 39.74 -8.21
N GLY A 150 -1.50 40.82 -7.41
CA GLY A 150 -2.71 41.56 -7.03
C GLY A 150 -3.57 40.93 -5.93
N GLY A 151 -3.01 39.96 -5.20
CA GLY A 151 -3.62 39.32 -4.04
C GLY A 151 -2.60 38.64 -3.15
N PHE A 152 -3.05 37.61 -2.44
CA PHE A 152 -2.31 36.84 -1.46
C PHE A 152 -2.45 35.37 -1.79
N GLN A 153 -1.30 34.71 -1.94
CA GLN A 153 -1.21 33.27 -2.00
C GLN A 153 -0.97 32.75 -0.58
N ILE A 154 -1.76 31.74 -0.20
CA ILE A 154 -1.72 31.15 1.14
C ILE A 154 -1.35 29.70 0.96
N GLY A 155 -0.38 29.23 1.74
CA GLY A 155 0.08 27.84 1.71
C GLY A 155 -0.01 27.20 3.09
N CYS A 156 -0.27 25.89 3.14
CA CYS A 156 -0.26 25.14 4.40
C CYS A 156 0.31 23.74 4.26
N ARG A 157 1.02 23.29 5.31
CA ARG A 157 1.39 21.90 5.56
C ARG A 157 1.13 21.55 7.01
N GLU A 158 0.72 20.31 7.27
CA GLU A 158 0.75 19.74 8.60
C GLU A 158 2.03 18.93 8.77
N TYR A 159 2.71 19.10 9.90
CA TYR A 159 3.63 18.11 10.46
C TYR A 159 2.96 17.38 11.62
N ASP A 160 2.84 16.06 11.52
CA ASP A 160 2.38 15.21 12.63
C ASP A 160 3.58 14.65 13.38
N VAL A 161 3.69 14.98 14.67
CA VAL A 161 4.82 14.59 15.53
C VAL A 161 4.81 13.09 15.84
N ARG A 162 3.62 12.45 15.88
CA ARG A 162 3.44 11.03 16.21
C ARG A 162 3.89 10.10 15.09
N VAL A 163 3.65 10.49 13.83
CA VAL A 163 4.09 9.76 12.63
C VAL A 163 5.30 10.39 11.93
N GLN A 164 5.82 11.49 12.45
CA GLN A 164 7.03 12.17 11.96
C GLN A 164 6.94 12.44 10.45
N GLU A 165 5.80 12.96 9.99
CA GLU A 165 5.52 13.12 8.56
C GLU A 165 4.85 14.46 8.28
N LEU A 166 5.41 15.19 7.33
CA LEU A 166 4.82 16.37 6.69
C LEU A 166 3.83 15.95 5.61
N THR A 167 2.70 16.65 5.52
CA THR A 167 1.84 16.58 4.33
C THR A 167 2.50 17.27 3.13
N PRO A 168 2.08 16.97 1.90
CA PRO A 168 2.25 17.87 0.76
C PRO A 168 1.76 19.30 1.05
N THR A 169 2.21 20.26 0.23
CA THR A 169 1.81 21.67 0.36
C THR A 169 0.46 21.88 -0.32
N ARG A 170 -0.53 22.38 0.43
CA ARG A 170 -1.78 22.91 -0.16
C ARG A 170 -1.64 24.40 -0.33
N THR A 171 -2.23 24.95 -1.38
CA THR A 171 -2.31 26.40 -1.59
C THR A 171 -3.69 26.87 -1.99
N THR A 172 -3.98 28.13 -1.69
CA THR A 172 -5.16 28.86 -2.17
C THR A 172 -4.77 30.31 -2.47
N PHE A 173 -5.64 31.03 -3.18
CA PHE A 173 -5.43 32.42 -3.57
C PHE A 173 -6.65 33.27 -3.23
N THR A 174 -6.41 34.48 -2.69
CA THR A 174 -7.45 35.48 -2.46
C THR A 174 -6.93 36.86 -2.82
N GLN A 175 -7.79 37.72 -3.37
CA GLN A 175 -7.45 39.14 -3.58
C GLN A 175 -7.79 40.00 -2.36
N ASP A 176 -8.64 39.51 -1.46
CA ASP A 176 -9.05 40.23 -0.25
C ASP A 176 -8.17 39.84 0.94
N TRP A 177 -7.49 40.84 1.51
CA TRP A 177 -6.70 40.69 2.74
C TRP A 177 -7.55 40.23 3.93
N ARG A 178 -8.80 40.69 4.03
CA ARG A 178 -9.69 40.32 5.14
C ARG A 178 -10.03 38.84 5.13
N ALA A 179 -10.02 38.22 3.94
CA ALA A 179 -10.29 36.80 3.78
C ALA A 179 -9.09 35.91 4.11
N VAL A 180 -7.87 36.46 4.26
CA VAL A 180 -6.65 35.66 4.47
C VAL A 180 -6.74 34.77 5.70
N ALA A 181 -7.26 35.29 6.82
CA ALA A 181 -7.40 34.52 8.05
C ALA A 181 -8.37 33.34 7.89
N ASP A 182 -9.56 33.58 7.34
CA ASP A 182 -10.55 32.52 7.11
C ASP A 182 -10.09 31.49 6.07
N GLN A 183 -9.40 31.94 5.01
CA GLN A 183 -8.80 31.04 4.02
C GLN A 183 -7.66 30.21 4.62
N SER A 184 -6.87 30.78 5.52
CA SER A 184 -5.84 30.06 6.29
C SER A 184 -6.48 28.98 7.16
N ALA A 185 -7.55 29.29 7.89
CA ALA A 185 -8.26 28.31 8.71
C ALA A 185 -8.86 27.16 7.88
N ARG A 186 -9.41 27.44 6.69
CA ARG A 186 -9.88 26.41 5.76
C ARG A 186 -8.75 25.53 5.25
N LEU A 187 -7.60 26.13 4.92
CA LEU A 187 -6.45 25.40 4.43
C LEU A 187 -5.82 24.53 5.52
N ILE A 188 -5.76 25.05 6.76
CA ILE A 188 -5.43 24.29 7.97
C ILE A 188 -6.37 23.10 8.10
N ARG A 189 -7.69 23.32 7.99
CA ARG A 189 -8.70 22.27 8.05
C ARG A 189 -8.47 21.18 7.02
N ASP A 190 -8.18 21.56 5.79
CA ASP A 190 -7.98 20.62 4.68
C ASP A 190 -6.66 19.84 4.79
N SER A 191 -5.68 20.41 5.50
CA SER A 191 -4.37 19.81 5.75
C SER A 191 -4.34 18.95 7.01
N PHE A 192 -5.26 19.19 7.96
CA PHE A 192 -5.36 18.44 9.22
C PHE A 192 -5.75 16.98 9.00
N ARG A 193 -4.99 16.07 9.62
CA ARG A 193 -5.13 14.61 9.58
C ARG A 193 -5.49 14.05 10.96
N PRO A 194 -6.78 13.89 11.28
CA PRO A 194 -7.22 13.26 12.52
C PRO A 194 -6.58 11.89 12.77
N VAL A 195 -6.25 11.63 14.04
CA VAL A 195 -5.62 10.38 14.50
C VAL A 195 -6.65 9.51 15.20
N SER A 196 -6.73 8.26 14.77
CA SER A 196 -7.55 7.22 15.37
C SER A 196 -6.67 6.11 15.93
N PHE A 197 -7.06 5.54 17.07
CA PHE A 197 -6.33 4.50 17.79
C PHE A 197 -7.11 3.20 17.76
N LEU A 198 -6.47 2.09 17.41
CA LEU A 198 -7.12 0.79 17.46
C LEU A 198 -7.54 0.46 18.91
N SER A 199 -8.83 0.19 19.13
CA SER A 199 -9.39 -0.08 20.47
C SER A 199 -9.18 -1.55 20.87
N ALA A 200 -9.73 -2.46 20.06
CA ALA A 200 -9.54 -3.90 20.05
C ALA A 200 -10.15 -4.45 18.74
N PRO A 201 -9.70 -5.60 18.22
CA PRO A 201 -10.40 -6.23 17.11
C PRO A 201 -11.83 -6.60 17.53
N VAL A 202 -12.81 -6.22 16.70
CA VAL A 202 -14.21 -6.61 16.90
C VAL A 202 -14.30 -8.12 16.75
N SER A 203 -14.69 -8.83 17.81
CA SER A 203 -14.79 -10.29 17.77
C SER A 203 -15.88 -10.70 16.78
N GLY A 204 -15.53 -11.52 15.77
CA GLY A 204 -16.48 -12.02 14.78
C GLY A 204 -16.75 -11.07 13.60
N SER A 205 -16.06 -9.93 13.49
CA SER A 205 -16.12 -9.04 12.32
C SER A 205 -14.75 -8.91 11.65
N ASP A 206 -14.75 -8.79 10.33
CA ASP A 206 -13.57 -8.42 9.53
C ASP A 206 -13.29 -6.91 9.57
N GLU A 207 -14.06 -6.14 10.34
CA GLU A 207 -13.86 -4.71 10.57
C GLU A 207 -13.03 -4.43 11.82
N LEU A 208 -12.30 -3.32 11.77
CA LEU A 208 -11.52 -2.78 12.87
C LEU A 208 -12.29 -1.62 13.52
N GLU A 209 -12.25 -1.54 14.85
CA GLU A 209 -12.83 -0.45 15.62
C GLU A 209 -11.75 0.44 16.22
N PHE A 210 -11.92 1.76 16.08
CA PHE A 210 -10.96 2.74 16.54
C PHE A 210 -11.61 3.78 17.46
N PHE A 211 -10.83 4.26 18.42
CA PHE A 211 -11.11 5.50 19.13
C PHE A 211 -10.54 6.68 18.36
N LEU A 212 -11.39 7.62 17.98
CA LEU A 212 -11.00 8.87 17.36
C LEU A 212 -10.59 9.86 18.46
N GLN A 213 -9.37 10.40 18.42
CA GLN A 213 -8.97 11.42 19.38
C GLN A 213 -9.81 12.68 19.21
N ALA A 214 -10.18 13.31 20.33
CA ALA A 214 -11.12 14.42 20.36
C ALA A 214 -12.48 14.09 19.67
N GLY A 215 -12.80 12.82 19.43
CA GLY A 215 -13.99 12.42 18.69
C GLY A 215 -15.29 12.82 19.39
N GLN A 216 -15.30 12.91 20.72
CA GLN A 216 -16.45 13.38 21.50
C GLN A 216 -16.49 14.90 21.68
N LEU A 217 -15.46 15.61 21.19
CA LEU A 217 -15.42 17.07 21.15
C LEU A 217 -15.95 17.52 19.79
N ILE A 218 -17.18 18.03 19.77
CA ILE A 218 -17.84 18.45 18.53
C ILE A 218 -17.23 19.79 18.07
N PRO A 219 -16.69 19.89 16.84
CA PRO A 219 -16.20 21.16 16.32
C PRO A 219 -17.36 22.16 16.19
N PRO A 220 -17.15 23.45 16.47
CA PRO A 220 -18.17 24.47 16.22
C PRO A 220 -18.54 24.61 14.74
N ASP A 221 -17.58 24.40 13.83
CA ASP A 221 -17.82 24.35 12.38
C ASP A 221 -18.00 22.89 11.91
N SER A 222 -19.18 22.55 11.39
CA SER A 222 -19.48 21.19 10.91
C SER A 222 -18.55 20.73 9.76
N SER A 223 -17.96 21.65 9.00
CA SER A 223 -16.99 21.31 7.95
C SER A 223 -15.67 20.78 8.52
N ALA A 224 -15.37 21.07 9.79
CA ALA A 224 -14.23 20.53 10.52
C ALA A 224 -14.44 19.11 11.06
N ALA A 225 -15.56 18.45 10.69
CA ALA A 225 -15.80 17.04 11.02
C ALA A 225 -14.56 16.18 10.71
N GLN A 226 -14.09 15.49 11.75
CA GLN A 226 -12.82 14.79 11.74
C GLN A 226 -12.79 13.63 10.76
N VAL A 227 -13.85 12.84 10.72
CA VAL A 227 -13.96 11.65 9.87
C VAL A 227 -15.40 11.56 9.39
N VAL A 228 -15.59 11.13 8.15
CA VAL A 228 -16.87 10.78 7.55
C VAL A 228 -16.81 9.36 6.99
N VAL A 229 -17.97 8.74 6.80
CA VAL A 229 -18.06 7.45 6.11
C VAL A 229 -17.46 7.60 4.72
N GLY A 230 -16.62 6.64 4.36
CA GLY A 230 -15.88 6.71 3.12
C GLY A 230 -14.67 7.65 3.16
N ASP A 231 -14.13 7.99 4.32
CA ASP A 231 -12.75 8.43 4.40
C ASP A 231 -11.77 7.26 4.27
N VAL A 232 -10.51 7.57 3.96
CA VAL A 232 -9.39 6.63 3.92
C VAL A 232 -8.41 6.98 5.02
N LEU A 233 -8.07 5.99 5.85
CA LEU A 233 -7.07 6.13 6.88
C LEU A 233 -5.79 5.36 6.50
N ARG A 234 -4.62 5.96 6.72
CA ARG A 234 -3.33 5.29 6.59
C ARG A 234 -2.90 4.73 7.95
N PRO A 235 -2.65 3.41 8.05
CA PRO A 235 -2.26 2.79 9.30
C PRO A 235 -0.75 2.86 9.55
N PHE A 236 -0.39 3.00 10.82
CA PHE A 236 0.98 3.08 11.31
C PHE A 236 1.12 2.22 12.57
N LEU A 237 2.29 1.60 12.75
CA LEU A 237 2.65 0.89 13.98
C LEU A 237 3.73 1.67 14.71
N ARG A 238 3.44 2.09 15.93
CA ARG A 238 4.39 2.76 16.82
C ARG A 238 4.89 1.76 17.84
N HIS A 239 6.13 1.33 17.67
CA HIS A 239 6.81 0.50 18.65
C HIS A 239 7.36 1.40 19.74
N MET A 240 6.75 1.34 20.92
CA MET A 240 7.16 2.14 22.07
C MET A 240 8.29 1.43 22.81
N GLU A 241 9.13 2.19 23.51
CA GLU A 241 10.13 1.61 24.39
C GLU A 241 9.48 0.86 25.56
N ARG A 242 10.02 -0.32 25.88
CA ARG A 242 9.48 -1.14 26.98
C ARG A 242 9.66 -0.49 28.35
N ARG A 243 10.75 0.28 28.53
CA ARG A 243 11.09 0.94 29.80
C ARG A 243 10.44 2.32 29.92
N ASN A 244 10.26 3.01 28.80
CA ASN A 244 9.60 4.30 28.74
C ASN A 244 8.50 4.28 27.66
N PRO A 245 7.24 3.95 28.01
CA PRO A 245 6.16 3.80 27.03
C PRO A 245 5.76 5.11 26.35
N LYS A 246 6.30 6.26 26.77
CA LYS A 246 6.14 7.55 26.08
C LYS A 246 7.14 7.75 24.95
N GLN A 247 8.25 7.01 24.95
CA GLN A 247 9.31 7.15 23.97
C GLN A 247 9.13 6.18 22.80
N LEU A 248 9.22 6.72 21.58
CA LEU A 248 9.13 5.94 20.36
C LEU A 248 10.47 5.26 20.08
N ARG A 249 10.47 3.94 19.93
CA ARG A 249 11.64 3.17 19.50
C ARG A 249 11.74 3.09 17.99
N TYR A 250 10.61 2.79 17.33
CA TYR A 250 10.55 2.58 15.90
C TYR A 250 9.13 2.85 15.38
N LEU A 251 9.04 3.56 14.26
CA LEU A 251 7.79 3.79 13.53
C LEU A 251 7.79 2.94 12.27
N GLN A 252 6.78 2.10 12.10
CA GLN A 252 6.55 1.36 10.88
C GLN A 252 5.37 1.97 10.12
N LYS A 253 5.64 2.50 8.93
CA LYS A 253 4.62 2.87 7.96
C LYS A 253 4.15 1.62 7.23
N LEU A 254 2.85 1.44 7.07
CA LEU A 254 2.29 0.31 6.34
C LEU A 254 1.91 0.77 4.93
N ASP A 255 2.86 0.69 4.02
CA ASP A 255 2.67 1.09 2.63
C ASP A 255 1.62 0.21 1.93
N LEU A 256 0.90 0.80 0.97
CA LEU A 256 -0.18 0.12 0.22
C LEU A 256 -1.15 -0.63 1.14
N THR A 257 -1.41 -0.05 2.31
CA THR A 257 -2.34 -0.55 3.31
C THR A 257 -3.19 0.62 3.77
N TYR A 258 -4.50 0.41 3.79
CA TYR A 258 -5.48 1.44 4.06
C TYR A 258 -6.60 0.89 4.94
N VAL A 259 -7.24 1.77 5.71
CA VAL A 259 -8.50 1.46 6.38
C VAL A 259 -9.58 2.32 5.73
N ARG A 260 -10.58 1.67 5.15
CA ARG A 260 -11.75 2.34 4.59
C ARG A 260 -12.80 2.49 5.68
N VAL A 261 -13.20 3.71 6.00
CA VAL A 261 -14.21 3.98 7.03
C VAL A 261 -15.59 3.57 6.53
N THR A 262 -16.26 2.69 7.26
CA THR A 262 -17.60 2.17 6.93
C THR A 262 -18.68 2.72 7.83
N GLU A 263 -18.33 3.10 9.06
CA GLU A 263 -19.26 3.62 10.06
C GLU A 263 -18.58 4.71 10.90
N VAL A 264 -19.30 5.81 11.12
CA VAL A 264 -18.94 6.92 12.00
C VAL A 264 -20.17 7.25 12.83
N ASN A 265 -19.98 7.62 14.10
CA ASN A 265 -21.06 7.97 15.03
C ASN A 265 -21.94 6.76 15.37
N ARG A 266 -21.66 6.12 16.49
CA ARG A 266 -22.45 4.97 16.94
C ARG A 266 -23.63 5.46 17.77
N GLU A 267 -24.84 5.12 17.37
CA GLU A 267 -25.99 5.23 18.27
C GLU A 267 -25.82 4.19 19.40
N LEU A 268 -25.67 4.69 20.62
CA LEU A 268 -25.70 3.89 21.84
C LEU A 268 -27.15 3.74 22.26
N THR A 269 -27.67 2.51 22.19
CA THR A 269 -28.93 2.13 22.83
C THR A 269 -28.65 1.65 24.25
N ALA A 270 -29.54 1.96 25.19
CA ALA A 270 -29.40 1.62 26.62
C ALA A 270 -29.21 0.11 26.91
N THR A 271 -29.51 -0.77 25.95
CA THR A 271 -29.33 -2.22 26.02
C THR A 271 -27.88 -2.71 26.00
N GLY A 272 -26.90 -1.84 25.77
CA GLY A 272 -25.47 -2.21 25.64
C GLY A 272 -24.51 -1.66 26.70
N LEU A 273 -25.00 -0.93 27.70
CA LEU A 273 -24.15 -0.38 28.78
C LEU A 273 -23.76 -1.49 29.77
N SER A 274 -22.48 -1.47 30.19
CA SER A 274 -21.98 -2.29 31.30
C SER A 274 -22.79 -1.98 32.56
N ALA A 275 -22.99 -2.97 33.45
CA ALA A 275 -23.72 -2.79 34.71
C ALA A 275 -23.14 -1.66 35.59
N ASP A 276 -21.85 -1.34 35.42
CA ASP A 276 -21.17 -0.26 36.14
C ASP A 276 -21.53 1.16 35.66
N ASP A 277 -22.11 1.32 34.45
CA ASP A 277 -22.47 2.62 33.86
C ASP A 277 -23.94 3.01 34.11
N GLN A 278 -24.73 2.20 34.82
CA GLN A 278 -26.18 2.41 34.99
C GLN A 278 -26.59 3.22 36.24
N ASP A 279 -25.68 3.54 37.16
CA ASP A 279 -26.03 4.05 38.49
C ASP A 279 -25.72 5.54 38.71
N VAL A 280 -26.31 6.42 37.91
CA VAL A 280 -26.46 7.84 38.28
C VAL A 280 -27.93 8.24 38.14
N SER A 281 -28.69 8.11 39.23
CA SER A 281 -30.04 8.68 39.34
C SER A 281 -29.96 10.07 39.96
N ILE A 282 -30.54 11.07 39.29
CA ILE A 282 -30.69 12.44 39.81
C ILE A 282 -32.11 12.58 40.33
N GLU A 283 -32.27 12.96 41.60
CA GLU A 283 -33.57 13.16 42.23
C GLU A 283 -34.39 14.21 41.44
N GLY A 284 -35.57 13.81 40.94
CA GLY A 284 -36.49 14.68 40.22
C GLY A 284 -36.40 14.67 38.68
N VAL A 285 -35.46 13.92 38.09
CA VAL A 285 -35.39 13.72 36.63
C VAL A 285 -35.87 12.31 36.29
N THR A 286 -37.02 12.19 35.63
CA THR A 286 -37.43 10.92 35.02
C THR A 286 -36.51 10.62 33.84
N PRO A 287 -35.71 9.54 33.86
CA PRO A 287 -34.88 9.17 32.72
C PRO A 287 -35.79 8.86 31.54
N ASP A 288 -35.45 9.42 30.37
CA ASP A 288 -36.05 9.03 29.11
C ASP A 288 -35.92 7.50 28.99
N PRO A 289 -37.00 6.74 28.75
CA PRO A 289 -36.92 5.28 28.67
C PRO A 289 -36.05 4.78 27.51
N ASN A 290 -35.66 5.65 26.57
CA ASN A 290 -34.81 5.27 25.44
C ASN A 290 -33.90 6.43 24.97
N PRO A 291 -32.88 6.83 25.75
CA PRO A 291 -32.02 7.93 25.36
C PRO A 291 -31.11 7.47 24.22
N HIS A 292 -31.28 8.07 23.05
CA HIS A 292 -30.39 7.89 21.91
C HIS A 292 -29.15 8.77 22.12
N PHE A 293 -28.04 8.18 22.59
CA PHE A 293 -26.76 8.88 22.66
C PHE A 293 -25.95 8.58 21.40
N VAL A 294 -25.39 9.60 20.76
CA VAL A 294 -24.52 9.43 19.59
C VAL A 294 -23.06 9.53 20.04
N ASP A 295 -22.33 8.40 20.02
CA ASP A 295 -20.90 8.36 20.30
C ASP A 295 -20.10 8.73 19.05
N HIS A 296 -19.67 9.99 19.00
CA HIS A 296 -18.76 10.52 17.97
C HIS A 296 -17.30 10.06 18.15
N GLY A 297 -16.99 9.40 19.26
CA GLY A 297 -15.65 8.95 19.64
C GLY A 297 -15.16 7.67 18.96
N ARG A 298 -16.04 6.95 18.23
CA ARG A 298 -15.73 5.64 17.64
C ARG A 298 -15.99 5.62 16.15
N ILE A 299 -15.11 4.92 15.44
CA ILE A 299 -15.23 4.65 14.00
C ILE A 299 -14.96 3.18 13.72
N LYS A 300 -15.60 2.65 12.67
CA LYS A 300 -15.29 1.32 12.13
C LYS A 300 -14.77 1.43 10.70
N GLY A 301 -13.92 0.49 10.33
CA GLY A 301 -13.47 0.40 8.96
C GLY A 301 -12.89 -0.95 8.58
N VAL A 302 -12.82 -1.18 7.27
CA VAL A 302 -12.25 -2.39 6.68
C VAL A 302 -10.78 -2.15 6.33
N LEU A 303 -9.91 -3.04 6.81
CA LEU A 303 -8.50 -3.05 6.44
C LEU A 303 -8.33 -3.62 5.02
N ILE A 304 -7.64 -2.88 4.17
CA ILE A 304 -7.33 -3.25 2.79
C ILE A 304 -5.81 -3.22 2.65
N SER A 305 -5.18 -4.34 2.30
CA SER A 305 -3.71 -4.44 2.21
C SER A 305 -3.25 -5.27 1.01
N HIS A 306 -2.09 -4.90 0.44
CA HIS A 306 -1.40 -5.65 -0.61
C HIS A 306 -0.95 -7.05 -0.17
N GLY A 307 -0.85 -7.30 1.14
CA GLY A 307 -0.40 -8.57 1.71
C GLY A 307 -0.76 -8.73 3.18
N PHE A 308 0.07 -9.49 3.91
CA PHE A 308 -0.08 -9.58 5.36
C PHE A 308 0.32 -8.25 6.00
N ALA A 309 -0.64 -7.55 6.58
CA ALA A 309 -0.41 -6.37 7.40
C ALA A 309 -0.48 -6.77 8.88
N PRO A 310 0.58 -6.52 9.69
CA PRO A 310 0.57 -6.76 11.12
C PRO A 310 -0.24 -5.67 11.88
N PHE A 311 -1.47 -5.43 11.44
CA PHE A 311 -2.39 -4.41 11.94
C PHE A 311 -3.73 -5.07 12.34
N GLY A 312 -4.34 -4.63 13.44
CA GLY A 312 -5.54 -5.23 14.02
C GLY A 312 -5.26 -6.30 15.10
N GLY A 313 -4.02 -6.77 15.23
CA GLY A 313 -3.63 -7.77 16.24
C GLY A 313 -3.37 -7.18 17.63
N ARG A 314 -3.30 -8.01 18.68
CA ARG A 314 -2.83 -7.58 20.01
C ARG A 314 -1.30 -7.61 20.08
N GLY A 315 -0.67 -6.51 20.48
CA GLY A 315 0.78 -6.42 20.66
C GLY A 315 1.15 -5.60 21.89
N ARG A 316 1.93 -6.18 22.81
CA ARG A 316 2.39 -5.44 24.00
C ARG A 316 3.47 -4.42 23.59
N GLY A 317 3.25 -3.14 23.91
CA GLY A 317 4.18 -2.06 23.55
C GLY A 317 4.13 -1.63 22.08
N ILE A 318 3.07 -2.01 21.35
CA ILE A 318 2.80 -1.53 20.01
C ILE A 318 1.51 -0.72 20.06
N GLN A 319 1.60 0.55 19.71
CA GLN A 319 0.44 1.40 19.52
C GLN A 319 0.09 1.43 18.03
N GLN A 320 -1.13 1.03 17.71
CA GLN A 320 -1.62 0.96 16.33
C GLN A 320 -2.54 2.14 16.10
N ILE A 321 -2.15 3.00 15.15
CA ILE A 321 -2.90 4.21 14.84
C ILE A 321 -3.22 4.25 13.35
N ALA A 322 -4.28 4.96 13.00
CA ALA A 322 -4.63 5.25 11.63
C ALA A 322 -4.93 6.74 11.50
N LEU A 323 -4.32 7.40 10.52
CA LEU A 323 -4.51 8.82 10.25
C LEU A 323 -5.43 8.99 9.05
N ARG A 324 -6.46 9.82 9.18
CA ARG A 324 -7.26 10.22 8.01
C ARG A 324 -6.37 11.01 7.06
N GLN A 325 -6.38 10.65 5.78
CA GLN A 325 -5.73 11.44 4.75
C GLN A 325 -6.72 11.75 3.64
N ARG A 326 -6.92 13.04 3.37
CA ARG A 326 -7.70 13.51 2.24
C ARG A 326 -6.85 13.49 0.97
N PRO A 327 -7.44 13.23 -0.21
CA PRO A 327 -6.76 13.45 -1.47
C PRO A 327 -6.24 14.89 -1.55
N MET A 328 -4.95 15.04 -1.83
CA MET A 328 -4.22 16.30 -1.96
C MET A 328 -3.97 16.68 -3.43
N ALA A 329 -3.99 15.70 -4.33
CA ALA A 329 -3.95 15.90 -5.77
C ALA A 329 -5.17 15.28 -6.45
N ASP A 330 -5.55 15.81 -7.60
CA ASP A 330 -6.66 15.29 -8.42
C ASP A 330 -6.33 13.94 -9.08
N SER A 331 -5.06 13.56 -9.07
CA SER A 331 -4.57 12.29 -9.61
C SER A 331 -3.25 11.90 -8.95
N SER A 332 -2.98 10.60 -8.86
CA SER A 332 -1.65 10.07 -8.53
C SER A 332 -0.98 9.48 -9.75
N GLU A 333 0.34 9.61 -9.81
CA GLU A 333 1.19 8.89 -10.74
C GLU A 333 1.77 7.67 -10.03
N VAL A 334 1.47 6.47 -10.53
CA VAL A 334 1.96 5.20 -9.97
C VAL A 334 3.00 4.62 -10.91
N GLN A 335 4.22 4.45 -10.43
CA GLN A 335 5.30 3.80 -11.15
C GLN A 335 5.40 2.33 -10.74
N LEU A 336 5.30 1.43 -11.71
CA LEU A 336 5.46 0.00 -11.53
C LEU A 336 6.91 -0.39 -11.78
N VAL A 337 7.56 -1.00 -10.79
CA VAL A 337 8.98 -1.39 -10.87
C VAL A 337 9.19 -2.81 -10.38
N LEU A 338 10.34 -3.40 -10.72
CA LEU A 338 10.73 -4.70 -10.20
C LEU A 338 11.18 -4.61 -8.72
N ARG A 339 10.70 -5.52 -7.87
CA ARG A 339 10.96 -5.50 -6.42
C ARG A 339 12.43 -5.53 -6.01
N MET A 340 13.30 -6.13 -6.83
CA MET A 340 14.74 -6.21 -6.54
C MET A 340 15.57 -5.21 -7.37
N ARG A 341 14.91 -4.44 -8.23
CA ARG A 341 15.51 -3.54 -9.24
C ARG A 341 14.56 -2.37 -9.49
N GLU A 342 14.57 -1.40 -8.59
CA GLU A 342 13.73 -0.20 -8.69
C GLU A 342 14.06 0.64 -9.94
N ASP A 343 15.28 0.50 -10.46
CA ASP A 343 15.75 1.10 -11.72
C ASP A 343 15.09 0.48 -12.97
N ARG A 344 14.41 -0.66 -12.82
CA ARG A 344 13.77 -1.38 -13.93
C ARG A 344 12.26 -1.17 -13.92
N PRO A 345 11.75 -0.22 -14.72
CA PRO A 345 10.32 -0.02 -14.84
C PRO A 345 9.65 -1.18 -15.58
N LEU A 346 8.40 -1.45 -15.21
CA LEU A 346 7.56 -2.45 -15.86
C LEU A 346 6.75 -1.80 -16.98
N ILE A 347 7.33 -1.84 -18.18
CA ILE A 347 6.84 -1.19 -19.40
C ILE A 347 5.68 -1.97 -20.01
N CYS A 348 4.68 -1.28 -20.55
CA CYS A 348 3.54 -1.86 -21.28
C CYS A 348 2.79 -2.96 -20.49
N HIS A 349 2.80 -2.90 -19.17
CA HIS A 349 2.07 -3.84 -18.33
C HIS A 349 0.60 -3.43 -18.29
N ARG A 350 -0.27 -4.42 -18.48
CA ARG A 350 -1.71 -4.24 -18.32
C ARG A 350 -2.03 -4.14 -16.83
N VAL A 351 -2.80 -3.12 -16.47
CA VAL A 351 -3.32 -2.92 -15.12
C VAL A 351 -4.82 -2.73 -15.21
N ASP A 352 -5.59 -3.59 -14.56
CA ASP A 352 -7.04 -3.39 -14.46
C ASP A 352 -7.37 -2.73 -13.11
N LYS A 353 -8.00 -1.54 -13.15
CA LYS A 353 -8.58 -0.86 -11.98
C LYS A 353 -9.94 -1.47 -11.69
N VAL A 354 -10.12 -2.00 -10.48
CA VAL A 354 -11.36 -2.65 -10.03
C VAL A 354 -11.87 -1.98 -8.75
N ALA A 355 -13.02 -1.31 -8.84
CA ALA A 355 -13.65 -0.61 -7.72
C ALA A 355 -14.38 -1.62 -6.83
N LYS A 356 -13.76 -1.96 -5.70
CA LYS A 356 -14.34 -2.81 -4.67
C LYS A 356 -13.63 -2.64 -3.34
N LEU A 357 -14.33 -2.97 -2.26
CA LEU A 357 -13.82 -2.83 -0.90
C LEU A 357 -12.76 -3.89 -0.60
N ARG A 358 -13.10 -5.17 -0.67
CA ARG A 358 -12.18 -6.28 -0.42
C ARG A 358 -11.80 -6.98 -1.71
N TYR A 359 -10.61 -7.61 -1.73
CA TYR A 359 -10.15 -8.33 -2.92
C TYR A 359 -11.02 -9.55 -3.27
N ARG A 360 -11.80 -10.08 -2.31
CA ARG A 360 -12.71 -11.22 -2.49
C ARG A 360 -14.10 -10.81 -2.96
N ASP A 361 -14.46 -9.54 -2.79
CA ASP A 361 -15.77 -9.05 -3.18
C ASP A 361 -15.90 -9.08 -4.70
N GLU A 362 -17.14 -9.26 -5.16
CA GLU A 362 -17.51 -9.00 -6.54
C GLU A 362 -17.60 -7.48 -6.76
N SER A 363 -17.34 -7.04 -7.98
CA SER A 363 -17.44 -5.62 -8.35
C SER A 363 -18.63 -5.48 -9.28
N ASP A 364 -19.56 -4.59 -8.92
CA ASP A 364 -20.71 -4.27 -9.75
C ASP A 364 -20.33 -3.39 -10.95
N LEU A 365 -19.14 -2.79 -10.90
CA LEU A 365 -18.63 -1.90 -11.94
C LEU A 365 -17.66 -2.63 -12.87
N PRO A 366 -17.68 -2.31 -14.17
CA PRO A 366 -16.71 -2.86 -15.11
C PRO A 366 -15.30 -2.39 -14.76
N SER A 367 -14.31 -3.27 -14.91
CA SER A 367 -12.92 -2.90 -14.69
C SER A 367 -12.42 -1.93 -15.77
N VAL A 368 -11.62 -0.95 -15.35
CA VAL A 368 -11.00 0.01 -16.26
C VAL A 368 -9.59 -0.47 -16.57
N ARG A 369 -9.33 -0.77 -17.85
CA ARG A 369 -8.00 -1.20 -18.30
C ARG A 369 -7.09 0.00 -18.51
N LEU A 370 -5.93 -0.05 -17.86
CA LEU A 370 -4.81 0.87 -18.01
C LEU A 370 -3.58 0.11 -18.51
N VAL A 371 -2.63 0.83 -19.09
CA VAL A 371 -1.35 0.28 -19.56
C VAL A 371 -0.24 1.22 -19.11
N SER A 372 0.83 0.68 -18.54
CA SER A 372 1.99 1.48 -18.15
C SER A 372 2.78 1.97 -19.36
N ASP A 373 3.33 3.18 -19.25
CA ASP A 373 4.17 3.80 -20.29
C ASP A 373 5.61 3.22 -20.32
N ARG A 374 6.51 3.90 -21.03
CA ARG A 374 7.92 3.49 -21.20
C ARG A 374 8.74 3.63 -19.92
N GLU A 375 8.25 4.42 -18.97
CA GLU A 375 8.82 4.64 -17.65
C GLU A 375 8.12 3.80 -16.59
N GLY A 376 7.18 2.93 -17.00
CA GLY A 376 6.40 2.05 -16.13
C GLY A 376 5.30 2.78 -15.35
N ARG A 377 4.90 3.98 -15.77
CA ARG A 377 3.97 4.84 -15.04
C ARG A 377 2.55 4.70 -15.54
N ILE A 378 1.61 4.84 -14.62
CA ILE A 378 0.18 5.01 -14.90
C ILE A 378 -0.33 6.20 -14.10
N ARG A 379 -1.16 7.03 -14.73
CA ARG A 379 -1.84 8.14 -14.05
C ARG A 379 -3.24 7.71 -13.67
N ILE A 380 -3.59 7.87 -12.39
CA ILE A 380 -4.88 7.45 -11.86
C ILE A 380 -5.59 8.64 -11.23
N PRO A 381 -6.74 9.09 -11.79
CA PRO A 381 -7.51 10.19 -11.21
C PRO A 381 -8.18 9.77 -9.90
N VAL A 382 -8.39 10.74 -9.03
CA VAL A 382 -9.21 10.59 -7.83
C VAL A 382 -10.66 10.41 -8.22
N ASP A 383 -11.31 9.46 -7.57
CA ASP A 383 -12.73 9.17 -7.72
C ASP A 383 -13.38 9.34 -6.34
N PRO A 384 -14.19 10.39 -6.12
CA PRO A 384 -14.86 10.63 -4.84
C PRO A 384 -15.84 9.53 -4.43
N GLU A 385 -16.45 8.84 -5.40
CA GLU A 385 -17.39 7.73 -5.12
C GLU A 385 -16.62 6.46 -4.74
N HIS A 386 -15.43 6.26 -5.34
CA HIS A 386 -14.56 5.11 -5.08
C HIS A 386 -13.14 5.54 -4.69
N PRO A 387 -12.93 6.06 -3.47
CA PRO A 387 -11.63 6.60 -3.04
C PRO A 387 -10.57 5.53 -2.82
N THR A 388 -10.97 4.25 -2.80
CA THR A 388 -10.07 3.10 -2.77
C THR A 388 -10.51 2.08 -3.80
N PHE A 389 -9.55 1.46 -4.47
CA PHE A 389 -9.80 0.36 -5.40
C PHE A 389 -8.60 -0.59 -5.44
N TRP A 390 -8.72 -1.64 -6.23
CA TRP A 390 -7.67 -2.61 -6.44
C TRP A 390 -7.09 -2.49 -7.85
N LEU A 391 -5.77 -2.45 -7.94
CA LEU A 391 -5.00 -2.55 -9.17
C LEU A 391 -4.59 -4.01 -9.37
N TYR A 392 -5.07 -4.60 -10.46
CA TYR A 392 -4.74 -5.95 -10.87
C TYR A 392 -3.67 -5.85 -11.94
N VAL A 393 -2.42 -6.13 -11.58
CA VAL A 393 -1.29 -6.00 -12.50
C VAL A 393 -1.00 -7.33 -13.16
N TYR A 394 -0.92 -7.34 -14.48
CA TYR A 394 -0.72 -8.54 -15.30
C TYR A 394 0.63 -8.54 -16.00
N SER A 395 1.18 -9.75 -16.18
CA SER A 395 2.28 -10.06 -17.08
C SER A 395 1.78 -11.10 -18.07
N GLY A 396 1.60 -10.72 -19.33
CA GLY A 396 0.91 -11.54 -20.33
C GLY A 396 -0.48 -11.94 -19.85
N SER A 397 -0.72 -13.25 -19.72
CA SER A 397 -1.98 -13.82 -19.21
C SER A 397 -2.03 -13.99 -17.70
N LEU A 398 -0.91 -13.84 -16.98
CA LEU A 398 -0.81 -14.10 -15.55
C LEU A 398 -1.05 -12.83 -14.73
N LEU A 399 -1.89 -12.94 -13.69
CA LEU A 399 -2.01 -11.91 -12.66
C LEU A 399 -0.78 -11.94 -11.74
N LEU A 400 0.04 -10.91 -11.80
CA LEU A 400 1.22 -10.77 -10.95
C LEU A 400 0.86 -10.39 -9.53
N ALA A 401 -0.01 -9.40 -9.38
CA ALA A 401 -0.25 -8.78 -8.08
C ALA A 401 -1.62 -8.10 -8.00
N ARG A 402 -2.16 -8.03 -6.78
CA ARG A 402 -3.38 -7.29 -6.44
C ARG A 402 -3.01 -6.20 -5.44
N VAL A 403 -2.97 -4.96 -5.87
CA VAL A 403 -2.47 -3.83 -5.08
C VAL A 403 -3.64 -2.93 -4.72
N PRO A 404 -4.00 -2.76 -3.43
CA PRO A 404 -4.96 -1.74 -3.08
C PRO A 404 -4.33 -0.37 -3.24
N TYR A 405 -5.12 0.60 -3.68
CA TYR A 405 -4.64 1.92 -3.99
C TYR A 405 -5.69 2.99 -3.68
N ALA A 406 -5.22 4.14 -3.21
CA ALA A 406 -6.01 5.30 -2.88
C ALA A 406 -5.39 6.53 -3.58
N PRO A 407 -5.94 6.97 -4.72
CA PRO A 407 -5.36 8.06 -5.50
C PRO A 407 -5.47 9.39 -4.76
N GLY A 408 -4.57 10.30 -5.13
CA GLY A 408 -4.48 11.66 -4.59
C GLY A 408 -3.87 11.75 -3.20
N LEU A 409 -3.61 10.64 -2.49
CA LEU A 409 -2.96 10.71 -1.16
C LEU A 409 -1.50 11.15 -1.28
N LEU A 410 -0.81 10.61 -2.28
CA LEU A 410 0.55 10.95 -2.67
C LEU A 410 0.55 11.27 -4.17
N ASP A 411 1.33 12.28 -4.57
CA ASP A 411 1.40 12.69 -5.98
C ASP A 411 2.07 11.61 -6.83
N HIS A 412 3.09 10.94 -6.27
CA HIS A 412 3.88 9.89 -6.91
C HIS A 412 4.04 8.71 -5.97
N ASP A 413 3.73 7.50 -6.44
CA ASP A 413 3.90 6.26 -5.72
C ASP A 413 4.70 5.24 -6.53
N VAL A 414 5.45 4.39 -5.83
CA VAL A 414 6.21 3.30 -6.45
C VAL A 414 5.67 1.96 -5.97
N VAL A 415 5.22 1.12 -6.90
CA VAL A 415 4.71 -0.22 -6.62
C VAL A 415 5.72 -1.25 -7.10
N MET A 416 6.28 -1.98 -6.13
CA MET A 416 7.27 -3.02 -6.36
C MET A 416 6.62 -4.37 -6.65
N LEU A 417 6.91 -4.96 -7.80
CA LEU A 417 6.30 -6.18 -8.29
C LEU A 417 7.32 -7.32 -8.48
N PRO A 418 6.89 -8.60 -8.38
CA PRO A 418 7.76 -9.73 -8.64
C PRO A 418 8.27 -9.76 -10.09
N ASP A 419 9.48 -10.29 -10.30
CA ASP A 419 10.02 -10.54 -11.63
C ASP A 419 9.43 -11.82 -12.23
N ASP A 420 8.77 -11.66 -13.38
CA ASP A 420 8.12 -12.73 -14.15
C ASP A 420 8.71 -12.86 -15.58
N SER A 421 9.84 -12.21 -15.84
CA SER A 421 10.48 -12.18 -17.17
C SER A 421 10.79 -13.56 -17.74
N ILE A 422 11.26 -14.50 -16.90
CA ILE A 422 11.58 -15.87 -17.33
C ILE A 422 10.34 -16.58 -17.85
N ARG A 423 9.24 -16.54 -17.09
CA ARG A 423 7.99 -17.21 -17.47
C ARG A 423 7.39 -16.54 -18.70
N LEU A 424 7.41 -15.21 -18.77
CA LEU A 424 6.90 -14.47 -19.92
C LEU A 424 7.68 -14.80 -21.20
N GLY A 425 9.01 -14.95 -21.11
CA GLY A 425 9.85 -15.42 -22.21
C GLY A 425 9.44 -16.82 -22.69
N VAL A 426 9.25 -17.77 -21.77
CA VAL A 426 8.75 -19.11 -22.09
C VAL A 426 7.36 -19.07 -22.71
N GLU A 427 6.44 -18.25 -22.18
CA GLU A 427 5.11 -18.08 -22.77
C GLU A 427 5.22 -17.61 -24.23
N GLY A 428 6.09 -16.63 -24.52
CA GLY A 428 6.35 -16.17 -25.89
C GLY A 428 6.91 -17.25 -26.82
N GLU A 429 7.90 -18.03 -26.36
CA GLU A 429 8.45 -19.15 -27.13
C GLU A 429 7.40 -20.26 -27.37
N LEU A 430 6.54 -20.54 -26.37
CA LEU A 430 5.44 -21.49 -26.49
C LEU A 430 4.35 -21.02 -27.45
N TYR A 431 4.13 -19.71 -27.59
CA TYR A 431 3.23 -19.17 -28.61
C TYR A 431 3.75 -19.48 -30.01
N LEU A 432 5.03 -19.22 -30.29
CA LEU A 432 5.66 -19.56 -31.57
C LEU A 432 5.64 -21.07 -31.84
N PHE A 433 5.93 -21.87 -30.81
CA PHE A 433 5.85 -23.32 -30.88
C PHE A 433 4.44 -23.83 -31.22
N ARG A 434 3.41 -23.21 -30.64
CA ARG A 434 2.02 -23.54 -30.92
C ARG A 434 1.64 -23.20 -32.37
N ASP A 435 2.10 -22.07 -32.87
CA ASP A 435 1.82 -21.65 -34.24
C ASP A 435 2.48 -22.61 -35.25
N GLU A 436 3.72 -23.05 -34.99
CA GLU A 436 4.38 -24.10 -35.78
C GLU A 436 3.57 -25.42 -35.78
N LEU A 437 3.03 -25.82 -34.62
CA LEU A 437 2.18 -27.01 -34.54
C LEU A 437 0.90 -26.86 -35.38
N VAL A 438 0.27 -25.68 -35.35
CA VAL A 438 -0.93 -25.38 -36.16
C VAL A 438 -0.60 -25.42 -37.65
N ASP A 439 0.55 -24.91 -38.07
CA ASP A 439 0.99 -24.95 -39.46
C ASP A 439 1.22 -26.39 -39.95
N ILE A 440 1.84 -27.24 -39.14
CA ILE A 440 2.01 -28.66 -39.48
C ILE A 440 0.65 -29.36 -39.60
N VAL A 441 -0.32 -29.05 -38.74
CA VAL A 441 -1.68 -29.58 -38.85
C VAL A 441 -2.33 -29.15 -40.17
N ALA A 442 -2.20 -27.89 -40.53
CA ALA A 442 -2.72 -27.37 -41.79
C ALA A 442 -2.06 -28.06 -42.99
N GLN A 443 -0.73 -28.21 -42.99
CA GLN A 443 0.00 -28.92 -44.05
C GLN A 443 -0.43 -30.39 -44.15
N GLN A 444 -0.58 -31.10 -43.02
CA GLN A 444 -1.10 -32.47 -43.01
C GLN A 444 -2.49 -32.55 -43.65
N ALA A 445 -3.40 -31.63 -43.31
CA ALA A 445 -4.74 -31.62 -43.87
C ALA A 445 -4.74 -31.37 -45.39
N VAL A 446 -3.90 -30.45 -45.88
CA VAL A 446 -3.76 -30.14 -47.31
C VAL A 446 -3.18 -31.32 -48.09
N LEU A 447 -2.10 -31.94 -47.57
CA LEU A 447 -1.49 -33.10 -48.19
C LEU A 447 -2.45 -34.29 -48.22
N ARG A 448 -3.21 -34.54 -47.14
CA ARG A 448 -4.25 -35.59 -47.13
C ARG A 448 -5.39 -35.31 -48.09
N GLY A 449 -5.87 -34.07 -48.16
CA GLY A 449 -6.88 -33.67 -49.14
C GLY A 449 -6.43 -33.93 -50.57
N SER A 450 -5.18 -33.56 -50.87
CA SER A 450 -4.54 -33.78 -52.18
C SER A 450 -4.33 -35.27 -52.48
N ALA A 451 -3.90 -36.05 -51.48
CA ALA A 451 -3.72 -37.50 -51.62
C ALA A 451 -5.06 -38.21 -51.88
N ARG A 452 -6.14 -37.81 -51.21
CA ARG A 452 -7.49 -38.31 -51.49
C ARG A 452 -7.92 -38.00 -52.92
N GLN A 453 -7.58 -36.82 -53.44
CA GLN A 453 -7.88 -36.45 -54.82
C GLN A 453 -7.06 -37.28 -55.81
N ALA A 454 -5.74 -37.41 -55.61
CA ALA A 454 -4.87 -38.23 -56.45
C ALA A 454 -5.31 -39.72 -56.48
N ALA A 455 -5.69 -40.27 -55.32
CA ALA A 455 -6.20 -41.63 -55.22
C ALA A 455 -7.51 -41.82 -56.00
N LYS A 456 -8.43 -40.86 -55.94
CA LYS A 456 -9.67 -40.89 -56.75
C LYS A 456 -9.37 -40.83 -58.25
N SER A 457 -8.41 -40.01 -58.66
CA SER A 457 -8.00 -39.87 -60.06
C SER A 457 -7.17 -41.05 -60.60
N GLY A 458 -6.73 -41.97 -59.74
CA GLY A 458 -5.87 -43.10 -60.12
C GLY A 458 -4.40 -42.73 -60.40
N ASP A 459 -3.97 -41.50 -60.07
CA ASP A 459 -2.59 -41.03 -60.28
C ASP A 459 -1.68 -41.54 -59.15
N LYS A 460 -1.15 -42.76 -59.35
CA LYS A 460 -0.27 -43.44 -58.39
C LYS A 460 1.03 -42.70 -58.12
N ALA A 461 1.63 -42.09 -59.15
CA ALA A 461 2.91 -41.41 -59.01
C ALA A 461 2.76 -40.19 -58.10
N ARG A 462 1.72 -39.39 -58.33
CA ARG A 462 1.43 -38.22 -57.49
C ARG A 462 1.01 -38.60 -56.08
N LEU A 463 0.26 -39.70 -55.91
CA LEU A 463 -0.13 -40.20 -54.59
C LEU A 463 1.10 -40.56 -53.75
N GLU A 464 2.05 -41.32 -54.30
CA GLU A 464 3.23 -41.75 -53.54
C GLU A 464 4.13 -40.57 -53.16
N GLU A 465 4.27 -39.57 -54.05
CA GLU A 465 4.98 -38.33 -53.74
C GLU A 465 4.35 -37.57 -52.55
N LEU A 466 3.01 -37.47 -52.53
CA LEU A 466 2.28 -36.80 -51.44
C LEU A 466 2.36 -37.57 -50.12
N ILE A 467 2.38 -38.90 -50.17
CA ILE A 467 2.58 -39.74 -48.98
C ILE A 467 4.00 -39.53 -48.43
N GLN A 468 5.02 -39.52 -49.30
CA GLN A 468 6.40 -39.26 -48.88
C GLN A 468 6.56 -37.87 -48.24
N GLN A 469 5.90 -36.84 -48.78
CA GLN A 469 5.86 -35.51 -48.17
C GLN A 469 5.17 -35.51 -46.80
N LEU A 470 4.11 -36.31 -46.64
CA LEU A 470 3.38 -36.43 -45.37
C LEU A 470 4.18 -37.16 -44.28
N GLU A 471 4.94 -38.20 -44.66
CA GLU A 471 5.86 -38.92 -43.76
C GLU A 471 7.08 -38.07 -43.36
N ALA A 472 7.48 -37.12 -44.21
CA ALA A 472 8.59 -36.20 -43.94
C ALA A 472 8.24 -35.09 -42.94
N LEU A 473 6.97 -34.91 -42.58
CA LEU A 473 6.55 -33.88 -41.64
C LEU A 473 7.04 -34.16 -40.21
N PRO A 474 7.31 -33.11 -39.40
CA PRO A 474 7.82 -33.26 -38.04
C PRO A 474 6.89 -34.11 -37.16
N GLY A 475 7.47 -35.13 -36.52
CA GLY A 475 6.76 -36.03 -35.61
C GLY A 475 6.82 -35.57 -34.15
N LYS A 476 6.13 -36.32 -33.27
CA LYS A 476 6.07 -36.06 -31.82
C LYS A 476 7.44 -35.84 -31.18
N LYS A 477 8.42 -36.71 -31.49
CA LYS A 477 9.77 -36.67 -30.90
C LYS A 477 10.50 -35.37 -31.20
N GLU A 478 10.29 -34.80 -32.38
CA GLU A 478 10.93 -33.55 -32.78
C GLU A 478 10.33 -32.36 -32.01
N PHE A 479 9.01 -32.33 -31.88
CA PHE A 479 8.31 -31.34 -31.05
C PHE A 479 8.64 -31.49 -29.56
N GLU A 480 8.79 -32.71 -29.03
CA GLU A 480 9.25 -32.93 -27.65
C GLU A 480 10.69 -32.43 -27.44
N PHE A 481 11.58 -32.63 -28.42
CA PHE A 481 12.94 -32.11 -28.37
C PHE A 481 12.95 -30.58 -28.35
N LYS A 482 12.18 -29.93 -29.23
CA LYS A 482 12.02 -28.46 -29.26
C LYS A 482 11.44 -27.93 -27.95
N LEU A 483 10.40 -28.59 -27.40
CA LEU A 483 9.81 -28.20 -26.12
C LEU A 483 10.82 -28.29 -24.96
N ASN A 484 11.66 -29.33 -24.94
CA ASN A 484 12.73 -29.47 -23.96
C ASN A 484 13.83 -28.40 -24.12
N ALA A 485 14.09 -27.95 -25.35
CA ALA A 485 15.04 -26.87 -25.64
C ALA A 485 14.54 -25.51 -25.12
N ILE A 486 13.22 -25.30 -25.02
CA ILE A 486 12.62 -24.13 -24.36
C ILE A 486 12.65 -24.30 -22.83
N HIS A 487 12.28 -25.48 -22.34
CA HIS A 487 12.11 -25.77 -20.91
C HIS A 487 13.41 -25.70 -20.11
N ARG A 488 14.46 -26.43 -20.52
CA ARG A 488 15.70 -26.55 -19.74
C ARG A 488 16.39 -25.20 -19.49
N PRO A 489 16.66 -24.35 -20.50
CA PRO A 489 17.33 -23.08 -20.28
C PRO A 489 16.52 -22.13 -19.39
N ALA A 490 15.19 -22.21 -19.40
CA ALA A 490 14.34 -21.41 -18.53
C ALA A 490 14.39 -21.88 -17.07
N VAL A 491 14.35 -23.19 -16.83
CA VAL A 491 14.48 -23.77 -15.48
C VAL A 491 15.88 -23.52 -14.91
N ASP A 492 16.93 -23.67 -15.70
CA ASP A 492 18.31 -23.41 -15.28
C ASP A 492 18.49 -21.94 -14.85
N ARG A 493 18.05 -20.99 -15.69
CA ARG A 493 18.04 -19.55 -15.32
C ARG A 493 17.22 -19.27 -14.07
N ALA A 494 16.07 -19.90 -13.90
CA ALA A 494 15.23 -19.72 -12.72
C ALA A 494 15.90 -20.27 -11.44
N ASN A 495 16.62 -21.39 -11.54
CA ASN A 495 17.40 -21.97 -10.45
C ASN A 495 18.61 -21.11 -10.08
N GLU A 496 19.31 -20.55 -11.06
CA GLU A 496 20.41 -19.59 -10.85
C GLU A 496 19.95 -18.37 -10.06
N LEU A 497 18.77 -17.83 -10.39
CA LEU A 497 18.13 -16.72 -9.67
C LEU A 497 17.41 -17.17 -8.37
N ARG A 498 17.48 -18.45 -7.99
CA ARG A 498 16.80 -19.05 -6.83
C ARG A 498 15.28 -18.78 -6.79
N ASN A 499 14.65 -18.61 -7.95
CA ASN A 499 13.23 -18.30 -8.07
C ASN A 499 12.39 -19.58 -8.20
N ARG A 500 12.04 -20.18 -7.07
CA ARG A 500 11.20 -21.40 -7.01
C ARG A 500 9.78 -21.21 -7.58
N SER A 501 9.29 -19.98 -7.64
CA SER A 501 7.98 -19.69 -8.24
C SER A 501 8.07 -19.78 -9.77
N ALA A 502 9.11 -19.18 -10.35
CA ALA A 502 9.36 -19.25 -11.79
C ALA A 502 9.54 -20.69 -12.28
N VAL A 503 10.32 -21.53 -11.57
CA VAL A 503 10.48 -22.97 -11.91
C VAL A 503 9.13 -23.66 -12.00
N ARG A 504 8.30 -23.56 -10.95
CA ARG A 504 6.97 -24.18 -10.92
C ARG A 504 6.05 -23.67 -12.03
N ASN A 505 6.13 -22.38 -12.35
CA ASN A 505 5.32 -21.78 -13.41
C ASN A 505 5.76 -22.25 -14.80
N VAL A 506 7.06 -22.34 -15.05
CA VAL A 506 7.64 -22.86 -16.30
C VAL A 506 7.29 -24.34 -16.47
N ASP A 507 7.44 -25.16 -15.43
CA ASP A 507 7.05 -26.57 -15.43
C ASP A 507 5.57 -26.74 -15.78
N ARG A 508 4.70 -25.90 -15.20
CA ARG A 508 3.26 -25.93 -15.49
C ARG A 508 2.96 -25.59 -16.95
N LEU A 509 3.62 -24.58 -17.52
CA LEU A 509 3.40 -24.16 -18.91
C LEU A 509 3.87 -25.23 -19.90
N CYS A 510 5.12 -25.68 -19.76
CA CYS A 510 5.67 -26.72 -20.63
C CYS A 510 4.96 -28.07 -20.44
N GLY A 511 4.55 -28.39 -19.21
CA GLY A 511 3.74 -29.58 -18.91
C GLY A 511 2.38 -29.56 -19.62
N ALA A 512 1.67 -28.42 -19.59
CA ALA A 512 0.40 -28.27 -20.30
C ALA A 512 0.56 -28.37 -21.83
N MET A 513 1.66 -27.85 -22.39
CA MET A 513 1.97 -28.02 -23.81
C MET A 513 2.30 -29.48 -24.15
N SER A 514 3.10 -30.15 -23.32
CA SER A 514 3.42 -31.59 -23.47
C SER A 514 2.16 -32.44 -23.48
N SER A 515 1.26 -32.24 -22.52
CA SER A 515 -0.05 -32.93 -22.49
C SER A 515 -0.93 -32.63 -23.72
N SER A 516 -0.73 -31.49 -24.38
CA SER A 516 -1.43 -31.16 -25.63
C SER A 516 -0.80 -31.88 -26.82
N LEU A 517 0.52 -32.01 -26.87
CA LEU A 517 1.23 -32.84 -27.86
C LEU A 517 0.85 -34.33 -27.74
N ASP A 518 0.77 -34.86 -26.51
CA ASP A 518 0.35 -36.25 -26.27
C ASP A 518 -1.04 -36.54 -26.82
N ARG A 519 -1.99 -35.62 -26.60
CA ARG A 519 -3.36 -35.73 -27.14
C ARG A 519 -3.42 -35.58 -28.67
N PHE A 520 -2.50 -34.82 -29.25
CA PHE A 520 -2.42 -34.63 -30.69
C PHE A 520 -1.82 -35.86 -31.38
N PHE A 521 -0.67 -36.33 -30.90
CA PHE A 521 0.06 -37.48 -31.45
C PHE A 521 -0.31 -38.83 -30.78
N ALA A 522 -1.52 -38.94 -30.22
CA ALA A 522 -1.99 -40.17 -29.61
C ALA A 522 -1.89 -41.36 -30.59
N SER A 523 -1.43 -42.52 -30.10
CA SER A 523 -1.19 -43.71 -30.92
C SER A 523 -2.42 -44.16 -31.71
N GLU A 524 -3.62 -44.04 -31.13
CA GLU A 524 -4.88 -44.33 -31.82
C GLU A 524 -5.05 -43.50 -33.10
N LYS A 525 -4.78 -42.19 -33.03
CA LYS A 525 -4.82 -41.30 -34.20
C LYS A 525 -3.77 -41.67 -35.23
N GLN A 526 -2.58 -42.09 -34.81
CA GLN A 526 -1.53 -42.53 -35.74
C GLN A 526 -1.93 -43.83 -36.47
N VAL A 527 -2.54 -44.77 -35.75
CA VAL A 527 -3.04 -46.03 -36.35
C VAL A 527 -4.18 -45.76 -37.33
N GLU A 528 -5.11 -44.86 -37.00
CA GLU A 528 -6.17 -44.42 -37.92
C GLU A 528 -5.58 -43.78 -39.18
N GLN A 529 -4.56 -42.95 -39.02
CA GLN A 529 -3.88 -42.30 -40.15
C GLN A 529 -3.20 -43.32 -41.07
N MET A 530 -2.48 -44.31 -40.52
CA MET A 530 -1.89 -45.38 -41.33
C MET A 530 -2.96 -46.19 -42.09
N LYS A 531 -4.07 -46.54 -41.42
CA LYS A 531 -5.19 -47.24 -42.06
C LYS A 531 -5.80 -46.42 -43.20
N GLU A 532 -5.93 -45.11 -43.03
CA GLU A 532 -6.43 -44.21 -44.07
C GLU A 532 -5.50 -44.20 -45.28
N LEU A 533 -4.18 -44.08 -45.07
CA LEU A 533 -3.20 -44.08 -46.17
C LEU A 533 -3.18 -45.41 -46.94
N ASP A 534 -3.28 -46.55 -46.24
CA ASP A 534 -3.37 -47.86 -46.88
C ASP A 534 -4.66 -48.03 -47.70
N GLN A 535 -5.78 -47.49 -47.20
CA GLN A 535 -7.04 -47.46 -47.95
C GLN A 535 -6.92 -46.62 -49.23
N LEU A 536 -6.25 -45.47 -49.16
CA LEU A 536 -6.01 -44.62 -50.33
C LEU A 536 -5.13 -45.30 -51.38
N ARG A 537 -4.08 -46.03 -50.96
CA ARG A 537 -3.24 -46.83 -51.86
C ARG A 537 -4.07 -47.88 -52.61
N ARG A 538 -4.90 -48.66 -51.89
CA ARG A 538 -5.78 -49.67 -52.51
C ARG A 538 -6.79 -49.05 -53.48
N LEU A 539 -7.36 -47.89 -53.13
CA LEU A 539 -8.35 -47.20 -53.94
C LEU A 539 -7.73 -46.68 -55.25
N ALA A 540 -6.50 -46.14 -55.18
CA ALA A 540 -5.75 -45.73 -56.35
C ALA A 540 -5.39 -46.92 -57.27
N GLU A 541 -5.07 -48.08 -56.71
CA GLU A 541 -4.82 -49.32 -57.49
C GLU A 541 -6.05 -49.81 -58.24
N GLN A 542 -7.22 -49.78 -57.59
CA GLN A 542 -8.50 -50.15 -58.20
C GLN A 542 -8.88 -49.18 -59.33
N ASN A 543 -8.76 -47.88 -59.09
CA ASN A 543 -9.12 -46.88 -60.11
C ASN A 543 -8.14 -46.86 -61.29
N ALA A 544 -6.85 -47.07 -61.05
CA ALA A 544 -5.85 -47.17 -62.13
C ALA A 544 -6.04 -48.43 -62.99
N SER A 545 -6.45 -49.56 -62.38
CA SER A 545 -6.75 -50.79 -63.12
C SER A 545 -8.05 -50.70 -63.93
N GLN A 546 -9.04 -49.95 -63.44
CA GLN A 546 -10.26 -49.63 -64.19
C GLN A 546 -10.02 -48.65 -65.33
N ALA A 547 -9.07 -47.71 -65.21
CA ALA A 547 -8.73 -46.77 -66.28
C ALA A 547 -7.83 -47.37 -67.38
N ALA A 548 -7.23 -48.54 -67.13
CA ALA A 548 -6.39 -49.27 -68.09
C ALA A 548 -7.14 -50.36 -68.88
N GLN A 549 -8.39 -50.65 -68.48
CA GLN A 549 -9.36 -51.44 -69.25
C GLN A 549 -10.18 -50.51 -70.14
#